data_AF-A0AAN8ZTQ3-F1
#
_entry.id   AF-A0AAN8ZTQ3-F1
#
_cell.length_a   1.000
_cell.length_b   1.000
_cell.length_c   1.000
_cell.angle_alpha   90.00
_cell.angle_beta   90.00
_cell.angle_gamma   90.00
#
_symmetry.space_group_name_H-M   'P 1'
#
loop_
_entity.id
_entity.type
_entity.pdbx_description
1 polymer ?
#
loop_
_entity_poly.entity_id
_entity_poly.type
_entity_poly.pdbx_seq_one_letter_code
_entity_poly.pdbx_strand_id
1 'polypeptide(L)'
;MATSAINHTYNKYISILKKGTSAKTSSEEGHLEIKCESGKTVIWVFSVLLTQPTSWHPKGDSVRVLGALWLMMSFILATVYESNLMAMLIAPKLELPFNSFEELGKTNFKVFLPFGSRIWETINNAQETDFLYSSKKNIITSEDTQEGIDGYLAGKWGMSSIRDALTYGLHLDFSKSE
;
A
#
# COMPACT_ATOMS: atom_id res chain seq x y z
N MET A 1 7.10 64.42 -61.96
CA MET A 1 8.28 64.01 -61.17
C MET A 1 8.00 63.78 -59.68
N ALA A 2 7.04 64.46 -59.05
CA ALA A 2 6.74 64.29 -57.61
C ALA A 2 6.16 62.90 -57.21
N THR A 3 5.39 62.26 -58.09
CA THR A 3 4.73 60.97 -57.80
C THR A 3 5.69 59.78 -57.66
N SER A 4 6.80 59.78 -58.38
CA SER A 4 7.81 58.71 -58.29
C SER A 4 8.60 58.76 -56.98
N ALA A 5 8.86 59.96 -56.46
CA ALA A 5 9.58 60.13 -55.20
C ALA A 5 8.75 59.62 -54.01
N ILE A 6 7.44 59.89 -54.01
CA ILE A 6 6.50 59.47 -52.98
C ILE A 6 6.36 57.94 -52.92
N ASN A 7 6.28 57.27 -54.08
CA ASN A 7 6.20 55.80 -54.13
C ASN A 7 7.48 55.12 -53.62
N HIS A 8 8.66 55.72 -53.89
CA HIS A 8 9.92 55.18 -53.41
C HIS A 8 10.07 55.32 -51.88
N THR A 9 9.68 56.47 -51.30
CA THR A 9 9.65 56.61 -49.84
C THR A 9 8.64 55.66 -49.22
N TYR A 10 7.44 55.52 -49.77
CA TYR A 10 6.41 54.61 -49.24
C TYR A 10 6.90 53.16 -49.18
N ASN A 11 7.50 52.64 -50.25
CA ASN A 11 8.06 51.28 -50.28
C ASN A 11 9.23 51.10 -49.30
N LYS A 12 10.03 52.15 -49.08
CA LYS A 12 11.11 52.13 -48.10
C LYS A 12 10.56 52.04 -46.67
N TYR A 13 9.49 52.77 -46.34
CA TYR A 13 8.86 52.66 -45.02
C TYR A 13 8.24 51.28 -44.76
N ILE A 14 7.56 50.70 -45.76
CA ILE A 14 6.96 49.37 -45.62
C ILE A 14 8.02 48.28 -45.38
N SER A 15 9.18 48.36 -46.04
CA SER A 15 10.24 47.37 -45.83
C SER A 15 10.89 47.48 -44.45
N ILE A 16 11.01 48.70 -43.89
CA ILE A 16 11.52 48.92 -42.53
C ILE A 16 10.53 48.40 -41.49
N LEU A 17 9.22 48.67 -41.66
CA LEU A 17 8.18 48.15 -40.78
C LEU A 17 8.14 46.62 -40.80
N LYS A 18 8.19 46.01 -41.99
CA LYS A 18 8.18 44.54 -42.13
C LYS A 18 9.41 43.88 -41.47
N LYS A 19 10.58 44.53 -41.55
CA LYS A 19 11.82 44.04 -40.92
C LYS A 19 11.77 44.19 -39.40
N GLY A 20 11.20 45.27 -38.88
CA GLY A 20 10.99 45.50 -37.45
C GLY A 20 9.98 44.52 -36.82
N THR A 21 8.89 44.22 -37.53
CA THR A 21 7.90 43.23 -37.08
C THR A 21 8.47 41.82 -37.04
N SER A 22 9.21 41.40 -38.08
CA SER A 22 9.80 40.06 -38.15
C SER A 22 10.89 39.81 -37.10
N ALA A 23 11.64 40.84 -36.71
CA ALA A 23 12.66 40.75 -35.67
C ALA A 23 12.07 40.68 -34.25
N LYS A 24 10.92 41.33 -34.02
CA LYS A 24 10.19 41.24 -32.74
C LYS A 24 9.53 39.86 -32.56
N THR A 25 8.88 39.33 -33.60
CA THR A 25 8.29 37.98 -33.53
C THR A 25 9.36 36.90 -33.30
N SER A 26 10.52 36.94 -33.97
CA SER A 26 11.57 35.94 -33.74
C SER A 26 12.21 35.98 -32.34
N SER A 27 12.24 37.15 -31.69
CA SER A 27 12.82 37.29 -30.34
C SER A 27 11.84 36.93 -29.22
N GLU A 28 10.54 37.16 -29.41
CA GLU A 28 9.50 36.76 -28.45
C GLU A 28 9.10 35.29 -28.62
N GLU A 29 9.07 34.76 -29.85
CA GLU A 29 8.80 33.34 -30.12
C GLU A 29 9.87 32.44 -29.50
N GLY A 30 11.16 32.77 -29.58
CA GLY A 30 12.22 31.98 -28.95
C GLY A 30 12.10 31.90 -27.42
N HIS A 31 11.69 32.98 -26.75
CA HIS A 31 11.53 33.00 -25.30
C HIS A 31 10.25 32.25 -24.84
N LEU A 32 9.19 32.27 -25.66
CA LEU A 32 7.95 31.51 -25.42
C LEU A 32 8.11 30.02 -25.74
N GLU A 33 8.86 29.66 -26.78
CA GLU A 33 9.16 28.27 -27.15
C GLU A 33 10.00 27.57 -26.07
N ILE A 34 11.03 28.22 -25.52
CA ILE A 34 11.85 27.66 -24.43
C ILE A 34 11.00 27.42 -23.16
N LYS A 35 10.07 28.33 -22.84
CA LYS A 35 9.17 28.18 -21.68
C LYS A 35 8.15 27.06 -21.89
N CYS A 36 7.63 26.89 -23.12
CA CYS A 36 6.70 25.82 -23.47
C CYS A 36 7.37 24.43 -23.52
N GLU A 37 8.62 24.33 -24.01
CA GLU A 37 9.43 23.10 -23.97
C GLU A 37 9.78 22.69 -22.53
N SER A 38 10.04 23.65 -21.64
CA SER A 38 10.37 23.36 -20.24
C SER A 38 9.22 22.66 -19.52
N GLY A 39 7.97 23.07 -19.77
CA GLY A 39 6.78 22.41 -19.21
C GLY A 39 6.61 20.97 -19.70
N LYS A 40 6.87 20.71 -20.99
CA LYS A 40 6.80 19.36 -21.58
C LYS A 40 7.83 18.42 -20.98
N THR A 41 9.03 18.93 -20.69
CA THR A 41 10.09 18.15 -20.04
C THR A 41 9.71 17.73 -18.62
N VAL A 42 9.15 18.64 -17.82
CA VAL A 42 8.69 18.31 -16.45
C VAL A 42 7.59 17.26 -16.48
N ILE A 43 6.60 17.44 -17.36
CA ILE A 43 5.52 16.45 -17.54
C ILE A 43 6.10 15.10 -17.95
N TRP A 44 7.06 15.07 -18.88
CA TRP A 44 7.73 13.82 -19.29
C TRP A 44 8.42 13.11 -18.13
N VAL A 45 9.16 13.84 -17.28
CA VAL A 45 9.85 13.27 -16.10
C VAL A 45 8.85 12.62 -15.13
N PHE A 46 7.75 13.31 -14.81
CA PHE A 46 6.70 12.77 -13.93
C PHE A 46 5.93 11.62 -14.58
N SER A 47 5.64 11.70 -15.87
CA SER A 47 4.98 10.62 -16.58
C SER A 47 5.83 9.36 -16.62
N VAL A 48 7.15 9.47 -16.80
CA VAL A 48 8.07 8.32 -16.69
C VAL A 48 8.03 7.71 -15.30
N LEU A 49 8.04 8.53 -14.25
CA LEU A 49 7.94 8.06 -12.86
C LEU A 49 6.59 7.35 -12.58
N LEU A 50 5.50 7.87 -13.15
CA LEU A 50 4.15 7.31 -13.02
C LEU A 50 3.86 6.20 -14.04
N THR A 51 4.84 5.80 -14.87
CA THR A 51 4.66 4.80 -15.94
C THR A 51 3.50 5.15 -16.89
N GLN A 52 3.34 6.44 -17.20
CA GLN A 52 2.34 6.95 -18.12
C GLN A 52 2.91 7.11 -19.54
N PRO A 53 2.16 6.74 -20.59
CA PRO A 53 2.59 6.97 -21.96
C PRO A 53 2.56 8.47 -22.28
N THR A 54 3.62 8.97 -22.92
CA THR A 54 3.67 10.36 -23.40
C THR A 54 4.05 10.42 -24.87
N SER A 55 3.54 11.41 -25.57
CA SER A 55 3.76 11.60 -27.02
C SER A 55 5.04 12.37 -27.35
N TRP A 56 5.70 12.98 -26.35
CA TRP A 56 6.90 13.79 -26.54
C TRP A 56 8.11 13.08 -25.93
N HIS A 57 9.26 13.17 -26.58
CA HIS A 57 10.49 12.54 -26.13
C HIS A 57 11.72 13.35 -26.56
N PRO A 58 12.77 13.42 -25.72
CA PRO A 58 13.94 14.26 -25.98
C PRO A 58 14.74 13.75 -27.19
N LYS A 59 15.14 14.69 -28.05
CA LYS A 59 15.84 14.40 -29.32
C LYS A 59 17.38 14.39 -29.21
N GLY A 60 17.96 15.07 -28.21
CA GLY A 60 19.41 15.15 -28.06
C GLY A 60 20.03 13.92 -27.37
N ASP A 61 21.19 13.46 -27.85
CA ASP A 61 21.84 12.23 -27.37
C ASP A 61 22.19 12.27 -25.87
N SER A 62 22.71 13.40 -25.37
CA SER A 62 23.00 13.57 -23.94
C SER A 62 21.76 13.45 -23.05
N VAL A 63 20.62 13.96 -23.52
CA VAL A 63 19.34 13.91 -22.79
C VAL A 63 18.75 12.50 -22.85
N ARG A 64 19.02 11.72 -23.89
CA ARG A 64 18.62 10.31 -23.97
C ARG A 64 19.35 9.43 -22.97
N VAL A 65 20.66 9.64 -22.79
CA VAL A 65 21.44 8.94 -21.76
C VAL A 65 20.92 9.27 -20.36
N LEU A 66 20.67 10.56 -20.09
CA LEU A 66 20.07 11.00 -18.84
C LEU A 66 18.65 10.43 -18.64
N GLY A 67 17.86 10.36 -19.70
CA GLY A 67 16.53 9.76 -19.68
C GLY A 67 16.55 8.25 -19.43
N ALA A 68 17.53 7.52 -19.96
CA ALA A 68 17.72 6.10 -19.69
C ALA A 68 18.10 5.86 -18.21
N LEU A 69 18.97 6.70 -17.65
CA LEU A 69 19.29 6.67 -16.21
C LEU A 69 18.05 6.96 -15.36
N TRP A 70 17.25 7.95 -15.76
CA TRP A 70 15.99 8.29 -15.08
C TRP A 70 14.97 7.16 -15.12
N LEU A 71 14.85 6.46 -16.26
CA LEU A 71 14.03 5.25 -16.39
C LEU A 71 14.50 4.14 -15.44
N MET A 72 15.82 3.91 -15.36
CA MET A 72 16.38 2.92 -14.44
C MET A 72 16.09 3.27 -12.98
N MET A 73 16.23 4.55 -12.60
CA MET A 73 15.88 5.01 -11.24
C MET A 73 14.40 4.83 -10.92
N SER A 74 13.51 5.19 -11.86
CA SER A 74 12.05 5.04 -11.69
C SER A 74 11.66 3.56 -11.55
N PHE A 75 12.29 2.67 -12.32
CA PHE A 75 12.10 1.22 -12.21
C PHE A 75 12.54 0.67 -10.83
N ILE A 76 13.70 1.11 -10.33
CA ILE A 76 14.19 0.72 -9.01
C ILE A 76 13.22 1.18 -7.91
N LEU A 77 12.73 2.43 -7.98
CA LEU A 77 11.76 2.97 -7.02
C LEU A 77 10.46 2.15 -7.00
N ALA A 78 9.91 1.82 -8.17
CA ALA A 78 8.71 0.98 -8.28
C ALA A 78 8.93 -0.40 -7.65
N THR A 79 10.07 -1.04 -7.96
CA THR A 79 10.41 -2.37 -7.45
C THR A 79 10.58 -2.39 -5.92
N VAL A 80 11.24 -1.37 -5.35
CA VAL A 80 11.41 -1.26 -3.89
C VAL A 80 10.07 -1.01 -3.20
N TYR A 81 9.22 -0.15 -3.76
CA TYR A 81 7.89 0.09 -3.22
C TYR A 81 7.02 -1.18 -3.23
N GLU A 82 7.02 -1.90 -4.35
CA GLU A 82 6.33 -3.19 -4.48
C GLU A 82 6.88 -4.21 -3.47
N SER A 83 8.19 -4.29 -3.29
CA SER A 83 8.82 -5.19 -2.33
C SER A 83 8.43 -4.86 -0.88
N ASN A 84 8.37 -3.57 -0.53
CA ASN A 84 7.95 -3.14 0.81
C ASN A 84 6.47 -3.42 1.06
N LEU A 85 5.63 -3.19 0.04
CA LEU A 85 4.21 -3.50 0.09
C LEU A 85 4.00 -5.02 0.22
N MET A 86 4.71 -5.82 -0.58
CA MET A 86 4.70 -7.28 -0.50
C MET A 86 5.17 -7.76 0.87
N ALA A 87 6.22 -7.17 1.45
CA ALA A 87 6.67 -7.53 2.79
C ALA A 87 5.59 -7.28 3.86
N MET A 88 4.79 -6.21 3.72
CA MET A 88 3.64 -5.95 4.59
C MET A 88 2.52 -6.98 4.38
N LEU A 89 2.24 -7.36 3.14
CA LEU A 89 1.18 -8.32 2.80
C LEU A 89 1.55 -9.78 3.15
N ILE A 90 2.82 -10.14 2.99
CA ILE A 90 3.36 -11.49 3.20
C ILE A 90 3.65 -11.74 4.68
N ALA A 91 3.60 -10.73 5.55
CA ALA A 91 3.77 -10.89 6.98
C ALA A 91 2.41 -10.93 7.72
N PRO A 92 1.56 -11.96 7.57
CA PRO A 92 0.54 -12.21 8.57
C PRO A 92 1.28 -12.68 9.83
N LYS A 93 1.55 -11.75 10.74
CA LYS A 93 1.99 -12.07 12.09
C LYS A 93 0.80 -12.69 12.83
N LEU A 94 0.48 -13.94 12.52
CA LEU A 94 -0.40 -14.73 13.38
C LEU A 94 0.43 -15.15 14.60
N GLU A 95 0.61 -14.21 15.52
CA GLU A 95 1.16 -14.50 16.84
C GLU A 95 0.06 -15.16 17.65
N LEU A 96 -0.03 -16.48 17.55
CA LEU A 96 -0.90 -17.26 18.42
C LEU A 96 -0.46 -16.99 19.87
N PRO A 97 -1.39 -16.65 20.76
CA PRO A 97 -1.05 -16.28 22.14
C PRO A 97 -0.44 -17.44 22.93
N PHE A 98 -0.65 -18.68 22.47
CA PHE A 98 -0.05 -19.90 23.02
C PHE A 98 -0.20 -21.04 22.00
N ASN A 99 0.77 -21.95 21.97
CA ASN A 99 0.72 -23.21 21.20
C ASN A 99 0.70 -24.46 22.09
N SER A 100 0.81 -24.28 23.42
CA SER A 100 0.79 -25.37 24.39
C SER A 100 0.09 -24.95 25.69
N PHE A 101 -0.33 -25.94 26.49
CA PHE A 101 -0.91 -25.69 27.83
C PHE A 101 0.09 -25.08 28.81
N GLU A 102 1.38 -25.39 28.68
CA GLU A 102 2.44 -24.79 29.49
C GLU A 102 2.60 -23.30 29.17
N GLU A 103 2.57 -22.95 27.89
CA GLU A 103 2.62 -21.57 27.43
C GLU A 103 1.36 -20.80 27.81
N LEU A 104 0.19 -21.44 27.74
CA LEU A 104 -1.06 -20.88 28.23
C LEU A 104 -0.90 -20.44 29.69
N GLY A 105 -0.29 -21.26 30.55
CA GLY A 105 0.01 -20.92 31.94
C GLY A 105 0.99 -19.75 32.12
N LYS A 106 1.79 -19.38 31.12
CA LYS A 106 2.70 -18.21 31.18
C LYS A 106 2.02 -16.92 30.70
N THR A 107 0.93 -17.05 29.96
CA THR A 107 0.18 -15.91 29.40
C THR A 107 -0.90 -15.39 30.35
N ASN A 108 -1.48 -14.23 30.03
CA ASN A 108 -2.66 -13.68 30.72
C ASN A 108 -3.98 -13.97 29.96
N PHE A 109 -3.93 -14.86 28.96
CA PHE A 109 -5.09 -15.18 28.14
C PHE A 109 -5.98 -16.19 28.86
N LYS A 110 -7.29 -15.93 28.89
CA LYS A 110 -8.26 -16.78 29.58
C LYS A 110 -8.93 -17.75 28.61
N VAL A 111 -9.08 -19.01 29.03
CA VAL A 111 -9.70 -20.07 28.24
C VAL A 111 -10.88 -20.65 29.00
N PHE A 112 -12.03 -20.69 28.34
CA PHE A 112 -13.25 -21.30 28.82
C PHE A 112 -13.21 -22.82 28.68
N LEU A 113 -13.48 -23.52 29.78
CA LEU A 113 -13.69 -24.95 29.81
C LEU A 113 -15.09 -25.26 30.39
N PRO A 114 -15.89 -26.09 29.70
CA PRO A 114 -17.14 -26.59 30.26
C PRO A 114 -16.91 -27.33 31.58
N PHE A 115 -17.73 -27.03 32.59
CA PHE A 115 -17.70 -27.74 33.87
C PHE A 115 -17.97 -29.25 33.65
N GLY A 116 -17.22 -30.10 34.35
CA GLY A 116 -17.36 -31.56 34.22
C GLY A 116 -16.75 -32.16 32.95
N SER A 117 -16.07 -31.37 32.11
CA SER A 117 -15.26 -31.93 31.02
C SER A 117 -14.10 -32.78 31.56
N ARG A 118 -13.76 -33.88 30.88
CA ARG A 118 -12.58 -34.70 31.25
C ARG A 118 -11.29 -33.89 31.26
N ILE A 119 -11.21 -32.84 30.45
CA ILE A 119 -10.07 -31.91 30.41
C ILE A 119 -10.02 -31.09 31.71
N TRP A 120 -11.17 -30.60 32.15
CA TRP A 120 -11.31 -29.85 33.41
C TRP A 120 -10.95 -30.72 34.62
N GLU A 121 -11.41 -31.97 34.65
CA GLU A 121 -11.04 -32.94 35.69
C GLU A 121 -9.53 -33.21 35.71
N THR A 122 -8.94 -33.43 34.53
CA THR A 122 -7.50 -33.71 34.41
C THR A 122 -6.67 -32.53 34.90
N ILE A 123 -7.06 -31.29 34.57
CA ILE A 123 -6.33 -30.08 34.99
C ILE A 123 -6.52 -29.82 36.50
N ASN A 124 -7.69 -30.11 37.05
CA ASN A 124 -7.93 -29.93 38.48
C ASN A 124 -7.18 -30.96 39.34
N ASN A 125 -7.04 -32.18 38.83
CA ASN A 125 -6.32 -33.28 39.48
C ASN A 125 -4.82 -33.30 39.14
N ALA A 126 -4.34 -32.38 38.29
CA ALA A 126 -2.95 -32.30 37.90
C ALA A 126 -2.04 -32.00 39.11
N GLN A 127 -0.93 -32.73 39.22
CA GLN A 127 0.07 -32.52 40.25
C GLN A 127 0.90 -31.25 39.97
N GLU A 128 1.47 -30.60 40.98
CA GLU A 128 2.23 -29.35 40.81
C GLU A 128 3.43 -29.47 39.85
N THR A 129 3.95 -30.69 39.66
CA THR A 129 5.04 -31.00 38.74
C THR A 129 4.60 -31.16 37.29
N ASP A 130 3.29 -31.22 37.04
CA ASP A 130 2.70 -31.44 35.72
C ASP A 130 2.54 -30.12 34.96
N PHE A 131 2.72 -30.16 33.64
CA PHE A 131 2.63 -28.98 32.77
C PHE A 131 1.23 -28.35 32.79
N LEU A 132 0.19 -29.16 33.04
CA LEU A 132 -1.20 -28.73 33.13
C LEU A 132 -1.49 -27.86 34.35
N TYR A 133 -0.77 -28.04 35.45
CA TYR A 133 -1.00 -27.29 36.69
C TYR A 133 -0.86 -25.79 36.48
N SER A 134 0.14 -25.39 35.68
CA SER A 134 0.41 -23.98 35.35
C SER A 134 -0.75 -23.29 34.62
N SER A 135 -1.54 -24.04 33.86
CA SER A 135 -2.67 -23.52 33.08
C SER A 135 -3.92 -23.26 33.90
N LYS A 136 -4.04 -23.85 35.10
CA LYS A 136 -5.23 -23.80 35.96
C LYS A 136 -5.70 -22.39 36.29
N LYS A 137 -4.76 -21.45 36.49
CA LYS A 137 -5.06 -20.03 36.80
C LYS A 137 -5.74 -19.27 35.65
N ASN A 138 -5.60 -19.77 34.42
CA ASN A 138 -6.09 -19.11 33.22
C ASN A 138 -7.41 -19.73 32.71
N ILE A 139 -7.96 -20.69 33.46
CA ILE A 139 -9.18 -21.39 33.09
C ILE A 139 -10.38 -20.72 33.74
N ILE A 140 -11.36 -20.37 32.91
CA ILE A 140 -12.69 -19.95 33.36
C ILE A 140 -13.61 -21.16 33.23
N THR A 141 -14.42 -21.39 34.25
CA THR A 141 -15.44 -22.43 34.24
C THR A 141 -16.79 -21.79 34.56
N SER A 142 -17.79 -22.08 33.73
CA SER A 142 -19.19 -21.82 34.00
C SER A 142 -19.95 -23.13 33.86
N GLU A 143 -21.00 -23.27 34.65
CA GLU A 143 -21.94 -24.39 34.55
C GLU A 143 -22.83 -24.25 33.32
N ASP A 144 -23.15 -23.00 32.95
CA ASP A 144 -23.84 -22.69 31.71
C ASP A 144 -22.88 -22.65 30.51
N THR A 145 -22.97 -23.68 29.66
CA THR A 145 -22.22 -23.78 28.41
C THR A 145 -22.59 -22.70 27.39
N GLN A 146 -23.81 -22.18 27.41
CA GLN A 146 -24.26 -21.15 26.45
C GLN A 146 -23.58 -19.82 26.76
N GLU A 147 -23.50 -19.43 28.04
CA GLU A 147 -22.75 -18.25 28.47
C GLU A 147 -21.27 -18.31 28.05
N GLY A 148 -20.67 -19.50 28.14
CA GLY A 148 -19.29 -19.74 27.71
C GLY A 148 -19.09 -19.55 26.21
N ILE A 149 -20.04 -20.04 25.40
CA ILE A 149 -20.05 -19.91 23.93
C ILE A 149 -20.30 -18.45 23.54
N ASP A 150 -21.28 -17.78 24.15
CA ASP A 150 -21.58 -16.37 23.89
C ASP A 150 -20.39 -15.47 24.23
N GLY A 151 -19.68 -15.78 25.33
CA GLY A 151 -18.45 -15.10 25.70
C GLY A 151 -17.29 -15.36 24.73
N TYR A 152 -17.21 -16.56 24.14
CA TYR A 152 -16.23 -16.88 23.10
C TYR A 152 -16.53 -16.13 21.80
N LEU A 153 -17.79 -16.12 21.36
CA LEU A 153 -18.24 -15.38 20.17
C LEU A 153 -18.04 -13.86 20.33
N ALA A 154 -18.25 -13.33 21.53
CA ALA A 154 -17.94 -11.94 21.86
C ALA A 154 -16.44 -11.63 21.96
N GLY A 155 -15.56 -12.63 21.83
CA GLY A 155 -14.11 -12.47 21.90
C GLY A 155 -13.55 -12.21 23.31
N LYS A 156 -14.30 -12.54 24.37
CA LYS A 156 -13.86 -12.31 25.76
C LYS A 156 -12.81 -13.32 26.23
N TRP A 157 -12.85 -14.55 25.72
CA TRP A 157 -11.97 -15.65 26.09
C TRP A 157 -11.87 -16.66 24.94
N GLY A 158 -10.82 -17.49 24.94
CA GLY A 158 -10.78 -18.67 24.07
C GLY A 158 -11.66 -19.79 24.61
N MET A 159 -11.94 -20.81 23.81
CA MET A 159 -12.69 -22.00 24.24
C MET A 159 -11.86 -23.26 24.02
N SER A 160 -11.92 -24.20 24.97
CA SER A 160 -11.36 -25.54 24.81
C SER A 160 -12.49 -26.55 24.59
N SER A 161 -12.39 -27.34 23.53
CA SER A 161 -13.33 -28.41 23.20
C SER A 161 -12.64 -29.51 22.41
N ILE A 162 -13.34 -30.63 22.22
CA ILE A 162 -12.89 -31.71 21.34
C ILE A 162 -12.87 -31.18 19.90
N ARG A 163 -11.83 -31.53 19.15
CA ARG A 163 -11.60 -31.07 17.78
C ARG A 163 -12.82 -31.25 16.88
N ASP A 164 -13.48 -32.41 16.92
CA ASP A 164 -14.60 -32.69 16.03
C ASP A 164 -15.82 -31.82 16.34
N ALA A 165 -16.13 -31.63 17.63
CA ALA A 165 -17.21 -30.76 18.07
C ALA A 165 -16.94 -29.29 17.70
N LEU A 166 -15.70 -28.83 17.88
CA LEU A 166 -15.29 -27.48 17.53
C LEU A 166 -15.31 -27.26 16.00
N THR A 167 -14.81 -28.22 15.22
CA THR A 167 -14.81 -28.15 13.76
C THR A 167 -16.24 -28.10 13.22
N TYR A 168 -17.14 -28.90 13.79
CA TYR A 168 -18.56 -28.87 13.44
C TYR A 168 -19.22 -27.53 13.79
N GLY A 169 -18.98 -27.01 15.00
CA GLY A 169 -19.50 -25.71 15.44
C GLY A 169 -19.02 -24.57 14.53
N LEU A 170 -17.71 -24.47 14.32
CA LEU A 170 -17.12 -23.44 13.45
C LEU A 170 -17.63 -23.55 12.01
N HIS A 171 -17.82 -24.78 11.49
CA HIS A 171 -18.34 -24.95 10.14
C HIS A 171 -19.78 -24.44 10.01
N LEU A 172 -20.64 -24.71 10.99
CA LEU A 172 -22.02 -24.23 11.00
C LEU A 172 -22.09 -22.70 11.14
N ASP A 173 -21.24 -22.12 11.98
CA ASP A 173 -21.28 -20.69 12.29
C ASP A 173 -20.70 -19.84 11.15
N PHE A 174 -19.58 -20.25 10.56
CA PHE A 174 -18.96 -19.51 9.45
C PHE A 174 -19.58 -19.80 8.08
N SER A 175 -20.32 -20.90 7.91
CA SER A 175 -21.02 -21.18 6.65
C SER A 175 -22.32 -20.41 6.51
N LYS A 176 -22.87 -19.83 7.59
CA LYS A 176 -24.20 -19.18 7.58
C LYS A 176 -24.16 -17.66 7.53
N SER A 177 -22.99 -17.05 7.47
CA SER A 177 -22.87 -15.59 7.26
C SER A 177 -23.00 -15.26 5.76
N GLU A 178 -24.22 -15.28 5.24
CA GLU A 178 -24.65 -14.56 4.02
C GLU A 178 -25.74 -13.54 4.36
#